data_AF-A0A5M4AJQ4-F1
#
_entry.id   AF-A0A5M4AJQ4-F1
#
_cell.length_a   1.000
_cell.length_b   1.000
_cell.length_c   1.000
_cell.angle_alpha   90.00
_cell.angle_beta   90.00
_cell.angle_gamma   90.00
#
_symmetry.space_group_name_H-M   'P 1'
#
loop_
_entity.id
_entity.type
_entity.pdbx_description
1 polymer ?
#
loop_
_entity_poly.entity_id
_entity_poly.type
_entity_poly.pdbx_seq_one_letter_code
_entity_poly.pdbx_strand_id
1 'polypeptide(L)'
;MGMIQADYFLRSGDAKRALIIGAETLSRISDPYDRDSMIYSDGAGATILEAIESDEPVGILSHASRSDMLNHFPASDGQIEQPGLSRE
;
A
#
# COMPACT_ATOMS: atom_id res chain seq x y z
N MET A 1 -3.25 -0.25 -1.85
CA MET A 1 -3.05 0.74 -2.93
C MET A 1 -4.28 1.61 -3.23
N GLY A 2 -5.49 1.31 -2.75
CA GLY A 2 -6.70 2.10 -3.06
C GLY A 2 -6.65 3.57 -2.58
N MET A 3 -6.09 3.83 -1.40
CA MET A 3 -5.98 5.18 -0.83
C MET A 3 -5.14 6.13 -1.71
N ILE A 4 -3.95 5.66 -2.12
CA ILE A 4 -2.99 6.42 -2.93
C ILE A 4 -3.58 6.70 -4.32
N GLN A 5 -4.25 5.73 -4.91
CA GLN A 5 -4.83 5.89 -6.24
C GLN A 5 -6.02 6.86 -6.24
N ALA A 6 -6.85 6.83 -5.19
CA ALA A 6 -7.93 7.80 -5.01
C ALA A 6 -7.38 9.22 -4.82
N ASP A 7 -6.30 9.41 -4.06
CA ASP A 7 -5.63 10.70 -3.92
C ASP A 7 -5.22 11.28 -5.28
N TYR A 8 -4.63 10.48 -6.17
CA TYR A 8 -4.27 10.94 -7.51
C TYR A 8 -5.48 11.37 -8.35
N PHE A 9 -6.60 10.64 -8.30
CA PHE A 9 -7.82 11.04 -9.01
C PHE A 9 -8.47 12.31 -8.43
N LEU A 10 -8.41 12.49 -7.11
CA LEU A 10 -8.92 13.70 -6.47
C LEU A 10 -8.06 14.92 -6.79
N ARG A 11 -6.73 14.77 -6.79
CA ARG A 11 -5.77 15.85 -7.07
C ARG A 11 -5.70 16.24 -8.54
N SER A 12 -5.93 15.29 -9.45
CA SER A 12 -6.03 15.57 -10.90
C SER A 12 -7.35 16.22 -11.31
N GLY A 13 -8.38 16.13 -10.45
CA GLY A 13 -9.73 16.62 -10.75
C GLY A 13 -10.60 15.63 -11.53
N ASP A 14 -10.07 14.44 -11.85
CA ASP A 14 -10.81 13.36 -12.51
C ASP A 14 -11.97 12.82 -11.65
N ALA A 15 -11.86 12.95 -10.32
CA ALA A 15 -12.91 12.64 -9.37
C ALA A 15 -13.03 13.73 -8.29
N LYS A 16 -14.25 13.91 -7.74
CA LYS A 16 -14.50 14.81 -6.60
C LYS A 16 -14.69 14.07 -5.27
N ARG A 17 -15.16 12.82 -5.34
CA ARG A 17 -15.37 11.94 -4.19
C ARG A 17 -15.00 10.51 -4.59
N ALA A 18 -14.43 9.76 -3.65
CA ALA A 18 -14.09 8.35 -3.86
C ALA A 18 -14.52 7.54 -2.64
N LEU A 19 -15.13 6.36 -2.87
CA LEU A 19 -15.41 5.37 -1.83
C LEU A 19 -14.32 4.30 -1.88
N ILE A 20 -13.63 4.11 -0.77
CA ILE A 20 -12.55 3.15 -0.62
C ILE A 20 -13.06 2.05 0.28
N ILE A 21 -12.96 0.80 -0.18
CA ILE A 21 -13.36 -0.38 0.58
C ILE A 21 -12.13 -1.29 0.70
N GLY A 22 -11.79 -1.66 1.93
CA GLY A 22 -10.86 -2.74 2.23
C GLY A 22 -11.64 -3.88 2.84
N ALA A 23 -11.58 -5.07 2.26
CA ALA A 23 -12.25 -6.25 2.77
C ALA A 23 -11.39 -7.49 2.55
N GLU A 24 -11.40 -8.38 3.52
CA GLU A 24 -10.63 -9.61 3.48
C GLU A 24 -11.38 -10.74 4.20
N THR A 25 -11.18 -11.97 3.75
CA THR A 25 -11.85 -13.19 4.25
C THR A 25 -10.90 -14.40 4.23
N LEU A 26 -9.70 -14.21 4.78
CA LEU A 26 -8.62 -15.20 4.75
C LEU A 26 -8.97 -16.49 5.50
N SER A 27 -9.93 -16.45 6.44
CA SER A 27 -10.38 -17.65 7.18
C SER A 27 -10.83 -18.79 6.26
N ARG A 28 -11.29 -18.47 5.04
CA ARG A 28 -11.77 -19.44 4.05
C ARG A 28 -10.67 -20.27 3.41
N ILE A 29 -9.43 -19.81 3.47
CA ILE A 29 -8.28 -20.46 2.81
C ILE A 29 -7.12 -20.77 3.76
N SER A 30 -7.17 -20.31 5.03
CA SER A 30 -6.19 -20.67 6.04
C SER A 30 -6.20 -22.16 6.37
N ASP A 31 -5.01 -22.74 6.53
CA ASP A 31 -4.85 -24.08 7.08
C ASP A 31 -5.11 -24.04 8.60
N PRO A 32 -6.10 -24.79 9.13
CA PRO A 32 -6.37 -24.83 10.56
C PRO A 32 -5.23 -25.42 11.42
N TYR A 33 -4.27 -26.11 10.80
CA TYR A 33 -3.10 -26.66 11.49
C TYR A 33 -1.86 -25.76 11.42
N ASP A 34 -1.88 -24.73 10.56
CA ASP A 34 -0.82 -23.73 10.51
C ASP A 34 -1.01 -22.72 11.64
N ARG A 35 -0.09 -22.75 12.60
CA ARG A 35 -0.11 -21.83 13.75
C ARG A 35 0.15 -20.39 13.35
N ASP A 36 0.82 -20.14 12.23
CA ASP A 36 1.10 -18.78 11.77
C ASP A 36 -0.17 -18.10 11.24
N SER A 37 -1.18 -18.88 10.85
CA SER A 37 -2.47 -18.37 10.40
C SER A 37 -3.30 -17.69 11.49
N MET A 38 -2.95 -17.85 12.77
CA MET A 38 -3.69 -17.30 13.91
C MET A 38 -3.70 -15.76 13.97
N ILE A 39 -2.82 -15.10 13.20
CA ILE A 39 -2.76 -13.64 13.13
C ILE A 39 -3.79 -13.04 12.16
N TYR A 40 -4.40 -13.88 11.31
CA TYR A 40 -5.36 -13.43 10.31
C TYR A 40 -6.79 -13.48 10.83
N SER A 41 -7.62 -12.59 10.30
CA SER A 41 -9.05 -12.54 10.58
C SER A 41 -9.81 -12.02 9.39
N ASP A 42 -11.14 -12.19 9.42
CA ASP A 42 -12.03 -11.64 8.40
C ASP A 42 -12.52 -10.26 8.83
N GLY A 43 -12.71 -9.38 7.86
CA GLY A 43 -13.21 -8.05 8.14
C GLY A 43 -13.39 -7.20 6.89
N ALA A 44 -14.16 -6.13 7.06
CA ALA A 44 -14.31 -5.10 6.04
C ALA A 44 -14.38 -3.72 6.69
N GLY A 45 -13.90 -2.72 5.96
CA GLY A 45 -13.95 -1.32 6.33
C GLY A 45 -14.13 -0.45 5.09
N ALA A 46 -14.73 0.72 5.28
CA ALA A 46 -14.95 1.68 4.20
C ALA A 46 -14.65 3.11 4.65
N THR A 47 -14.18 3.94 3.73
CA THR A 47 -13.93 5.36 3.96
C THR A 47 -14.24 6.14 2.70
N ILE A 48 -14.82 7.34 2.85
CA ILE A 48 -15.07 8.25 1.75
C ILE A 48 -13.99 9.33 1.77
N LEU A 49 -13.38 9.58 0.62
CA LEU A 49 -12.51 10.73 0.39
C LEU A 49 -13.25 11.77 -0.45
N GLU A 50 -12.98 13.03 -0.18
CA GLU A 50 -13.54 14.18 -0.89
C GLU A 50 -12.44 15.20 -1.15
N ALA A 51 -12.41 15.71 -2.38
CA ALA A 51 -11.51 16.79 -2.74
C ALA A 51 -12.00 18.10 -2.10
N ILE A 52 -11.11 18.75 -1.37
CA ILE A 52 -11.34 20.07 -0.77
C ILE A 52 -10.31 21.05 -1.32
N GLU A 53 -10.76 22.26 -1.66
CA GLU A 53 -9.87 23.36 -1.97
C GLU A 53 -9.32 23.94 -0.66
N SER A 54 -8.02 24.15 -0.58
CA SER A 54 -7.36 24.72 0.59
C SER A 54 -6.09 25.45 0.16
N ASP A 55 -5.81 26.59 0.80
CA ASP A 55 -4.60 27.37 0.58
C ASP A 55 -3.36 26.74 1.24
N GLU A 56 -3.57 25.79 2.17
CA GLU A 56 -2.52 25.06 2.88
C GLU A 56 -2.55 23.57 2.49
N PRO A 57 -1.42 22.84 2.55
CA PRO A 57 -1.40 21.41 2.28
C PRO A 57 -2.29 20.61 3.25
N VAL A 58 -3.32 19.94 2.74
CA VAL A 58 -4.27 19.12 3.49
C VAL A 58 -4.44 17.74 2.85
N GLY A 59 -4.96 16.77 3.62
CA GLY A 59 -5.15 15.41 3.14
C GLY A 59 -3.89 14.57 3.28
N ILE A 60 -3.54 13.80 2.25
CA ILE A 60 -2.39 12.90 2.32
C ILE A 60 -1.10 13.63 1.93
N LEU A 61 -0.19 13.80 2.89
CA LEU A 61 1.02 14.61 2.74
C LEU A 61 2.14 13.88 2.01
N SER A 62 2.27 12.57 2.23
CA SER A 62 3.29 11.74 1.58
C SER A 62 2.88 10.27 1.61
N HIS A 63 3.47 9.50 0.69
CA HIS A 63 3.29 8.06 0.59
C HIS A 63 4.63 7.43 0.20
N ALA A 64 4.94 6.26 0.73
CA ALA A 64 6.10 5.48 0.32
C ALA A 64 5.69 4.04 0.04
N SER A 65 6.20 3.47 -1.03
CA SER A 65 6.07 2.06 -1.35
C SER A 65 7.47 1.48 -1.52
N ARG A 66 7.73 0.36 -0.86
CA ARG A 66 9.04 -0.29 -0.82
C ARG A 66 8.87 -1.78 -1.11
N SER A 67 9.81 -2.35 -1.85
CA SER A 67 9.97 -3.79 -2.03
C SER A 67 11.41 -4.18 -1.71
N ASP A 68 11.59 -5.24 -0.92
CA ASP A 68 12.89 -5.72 -0.44
C ASP A 68 13.32 -7.04 -1.08
N MET A 69 12.68 -7.43 -2.18
CA MET A 69 12.91 -8.72 -2.84
C MET A 69 14.37 -8.95 -3.22
N LEU A 70 15.06 -7.93 -3.74
CA LEU A 70 16.44 -8.05 -4.23
C LEU A 70 17.44 -8.46 -3.13
N ASN A 71 17.17 -8.07 -1.87
CA ASN A 71 18.07 -8.32 -0.74
C ASN A 71 17.86 -9.69 -0.09
N HIS A 72 16.77 -10.39 -0.40
CA HIS A 72 16.38 -11.65 0.24
C HIS A 72 16.24 -12.82 -0.75
N PHE A 73 16.45 -12.56 -2.04
CA PHE A 73 16.60 -13.63 -3.01
C PHE A 73 18.04 -14.17 -2.92
N PRO A 74 18.26 -15.49 -2.79
CA PRO A 74 19.58 -16.08 -2.98
C PRO A 74 19.89 -16.00 -4.49
N ALA A 75 20.28 -14.81 -4.95
CA ALA A 75 21.01 -14.70 -6.19
C ALA A 75 22.32 -15.45 -5.93
N SER A 76 22.45 -16.62 -6.56
CA SER A 76 23.70 -17.35 -6.66
C SER A 76 24.83 -16.35 -6.88
N ASP A 77 25.81 -16.36 -5.96
CA ASP A 77 27.01 -15.54 -5.91
C ASP A 77 27.32 -14.80 -7.22
N GLY A 78 26.97 -13.53 -7.26
CA GLY A 78 27.27 -12.65 -8.38
C GLY A 78 26.97 -11.22 -7.96
N GLN A 79 28.00 -10.51 -7.55
CA GLN A 79 27.95 -9.09 -7.26
C GLN A 79 27.28 -8.35 -8.43
N ILE A 80 26.05 -7.90 -8.23
CA ILE A 80 25.43 -6.87 -9.07
C ILE A 80 25.66 -5.55 -8.34
N GLU A 81 26.58 -4.75 -8.86
CA GLU A 81 26.83 -3.39 -8.40
C GLU A 81 25.51 -2.64 -8.25
N GLN A 82 25.27 -2.08 -7.07
CA GLN A 82 24.21 -1.11 -6.87
C GLN A 82 24.60 0.16 -7.65
N PRO A 83 23.87 0.58 -8.71
CA PRO A 83 24.17 1.83 -9.36
C PRO A 83 23.70 2.97 -8.44
N GLY A 84 24.65 3.60 -7.75
CA GLY A 84 24.56 5.02 -7.37
C GLY A 84 23.67 5.41 -6.19
N LEU A 85 23.84 4.78 -5.01
CA LEU A 85 23.40 5.41 -3.76
C LEU A 85 24.52 6.34 -3.24
N SER A 86 24.65 7.53 -3.84
CA SER A 86 25.42 8.61 -3.22
C SER A 86 24.66 9.08 -1.98
N ARG A 87 25.28 8.88 -0.82
CA ARG A 87 24.89 9.50 0.45
C ARG A 87 24.88 11.02 0.29
N GLU A 88 23.69 11.61 0.25
CA GLU A 88 23.37 12.93 0.79
C GLU A 88 22.06 12.83 1.57
#